data_AF-A0A9W9KKD8-F1
#
_entry.id   AF-A0A9W9KKD8-F1
#
_cell.length_a   1.000
_cell.length_b   1.000
_cell.length_c   1.000
_cell.angle_alpha   90.00
_cell.angle_beta   90.00
_cell.angle_gamma   90.00
#
_symmetry.space_group_name_H-M   'P 1'
#
loop_
_entity.id
_entity.type
_entity.pdbx_description
1 polymer ?
#
loop_
_entity_poly.entity_id
_entity_poly.type
_entity_poly.pdbx_seq_one_letter_code
_entity_poly.pdbx_strand_id
1 'polypeptide(L)'
;MAFEYEDDDDCLNLDVSTAVVVTVPADRDYYDVEHIVELNTIQNFLQDAVDGVLLTGNNPRNLELPSDYVETLNTQMLIQPPPVAGGGRVTRVPLRRIMIALGSGRNNQDFVVLLSALNGVNSRIWRSEEYHADMEDLIDEDDYKPALQSIRSIISVIHYLNDRRVHPRMVHAANLVRSELALADQEWMSVAGYNPRGQDWTGNDAAYANEVLDSYERLASDMDIDLQGLEGNG
;
A
#
# COMPACT_ATOMS: atom_id res chain seq x y z
N MET A 1 -17.19 -7.34 -6.45
CA MET A 1 -17.24 -7.55 -4.99
C MET A 1 -16.69 -6.29 -4.39
N ALA A 2 -17.46 -5.62 -3.55
CA ALA A 2 -16.99 -4.44 -2.83
C ALA A 2 -16.83 -4.75 -1.36
N PHE A 3 -15.94 -4.00 -0.71
CA PHE A 3 -15.75 -3.99 0.73
C PHE A 3 -16.29 -2.69 1.30
N GLU A 4 -16.99 -2.80 2.42
CA GLU A 4 -17.59 -1.72 3.19
C GLU A 4 -17.66 -2.13 4.66
N TYR A 5 -18.07 -1.21 5.54
CA TYR A 5 -18.36 -1.56 6.93
C TYR A 5 -19.39 -2.70 7.02
N GLU A 6 -19.24 -3.60 7.99
CA GLU A 6 -20.26 -4.62 8.22
C GLU A 6 -21.58 -4.04 8.73
N ASP A 7 -21.49 -3.04 9.61
CA ASP A 7 -22.63 -2.28 10.13
C ASP A 7 -22.29 -0.79 10.15
N ASP A 8 -22.76 -0.02 9.16
CA ASP A 8 -22.43 1.41 9.05
C ASP A 8 -22.95 2.23 10.24
N ASP A 9 -24.06 1.81 10.86
CA ASP A 9 -24.71 2.49 11.98
C ASP A 9 -24.00 2.20 13.32
N ASP A 10 -23.33 1.07 13.45
CA ASP A 10 -22.54 0.72 14.64
C ASP A 10 -21.09 1.18 14.53
N CYS A 11 -20.78 2.32 15.16
CA CYS A 11 -19.44 2.88 15.21
C CYS A 11 -18.43 2.01 15.98
N LEU A 12 -18.90 1.03 16.76
CA LEU A 12 -18.05 0.06 17.45
C LEU A 12 -17.82 -1.21 16.61
N ASN A 13 -18.55 -1.38 15.49
CA ASN A 13 -18.27 -2.44 14.54
C ASN A 13 -17.12 -2.00 13.60
N LEU A 14 -15.99 -2.68 13.78
CA LEU A 14 -14.73 -2.45 13.09
C LEU A 14 -14.57 -3.36 11.85
N ASP A 15 -15.44 -4.36 11.72
CA ASP A 15 -15.35 -5.37 10.68
C ASP A 15 -15.79 -4.84 9.32
N VAL A 16 -15.23 -5.47 8.28
CA VAL A 16 -15.58 -5.21 6.90
C VAL A 16 -16.38 -6.38 6.35
N SER A 17 -17.48 -6.08 5.68
CA SER A 17 -18.29 -7.06 4.98
C SER A 17 -18.03 -7.00 3.48
N THR A 18 -18.65 -7.92 2.73
CA THR A 18 -18.66 -7.82 1.27
C THR A 18 -20.04 -7.62 0.71
N ALA A 19 -20.20 -6.57 -0.07
CA ALA A 19 -21.41 -6.26 -0.80
C ALA A 19 -21.33 -6.73 -2.26
N VAL A 20 -22.47 -7.19 -2.76
CA VAL A 20 -22.68 -7.35 -4.20
C VAL A 20 -23.12 -6.00 -4.75
N VAL A 21 -22.14 -5.22 -5.23
CA VAL A 21 -22.44 -3.97 -5.94
C VAL A 21 -23.00 -4.32 -7.31
N VAL A 22 -24.31 -4.15 -7.45
CA VAL A 22 -24.96 -4.06 -8.76
C VAL A 22 -24.83 -2.58 -9.14
N THR A 23 -23.87 -2.23 -9.99
CA THR A 23 -23.60 -0.83 -10.35
C THR A 23 -24.84 -0.14 -10.91
N VAL A 24 -25.55 0.61 -10.05
CA VAL A 24 -26.52 1.62 -10.43
C VAL A 24 -25.76 2.96 -10.47
N PRO A 25 -26.07 3.90 -11.38
CA PRO A 25 -25.29 5.14 -11.51
C PRO A 25 -25.18 5.97 -10.23
N ALA A 26 -26.12 5.83 -9.29
CA ALA A 26 -26.12 6.55 -8.01
C ALA A 26 -25.01 6.08 -7.06
N ASP A 27 -24.53 4.84 -7.19
CA ASP A 27 -23.56 4.26 -6.24
C ASP A 27 -22.11 4.43 -6.72
N ARG A 28 -21.89 5.11 -7.86
CA ARG A 28 -20.55 5.32 -8.42
C ARG A 28 -19.67 6.22 -7.58
N ASP A 29 -20.26 7.17 -6.85
CA ASP A 29 -19.53 8.09 -5.98
C ASP A 29 -19.32 7.50 -4.57
N TYR A 30 -19.90 6.33 -4.30
CA TYR A 30 -19.83 5.66 -3.00
C TYR A 30 -18.68 4.64 -2.93
N TYR A 31 -18.27 4.09 -4.08
CA TYR A 31 -17.18 3.13 -4.15
C TYR A 31 -16.13 3.50 -5.19
N ASP A 32 -14.87 3.24 -4.85
CA ASP A 32 -13.74 3.39 -5.75
C ASP A 32 -13.16 2.04 -6.17
N VAL A 33 -12.58 2.02 -7.39
CA VAL A 33 -11.71 0.92 -7.80
C VAL A 33 -10.38 1.10 -7.08
N GLU A 34 -10.04 0.10 -6.28
CA GLU A 34 -8.92 0.18 -5.35
C GLU A 34 -7.66 -0.49 -5.89
N HIS A 35 -6.53 0.21 -5.74
CA HIS A 35 -5.18 -0.34 -5.84
C HIS A 35 -4.75 -0.80 -4.46
N ILE A 36 -4.84 -2.11 -4.19
CA ILE A 36 -4.52 -2.68 -2.86
C ILE A 36 -3.11 -2.26 -2.38
N VAL A 37 -2.16 -2.16 -3.32
CA VAL A 37 -0.88 -1.45 -3.11
C VAL A 37 -0.96 -0.11 -3.80
N GLU A 38 -0.91 0.96 -3.03
CA GLU A 38 -1.07 2.33 -3.51
C GLU A 38 0.06 2.76 -4.45
N LEU A 39 -0.28 3.58 -5.47
CA LEU A 39 0.70 4.02 -6.48
C LEU A 39 1.77 4.92 -5.87
N ASN A 40 1.40 5.73 -4.88
CA ASN A 40 2.32 6.63 -4.18
C ASN A 40 3.38 5.87 -3.38
N THR A 41 3.12 4.61 -3.00
CA THR A 41 4.07 3.75 -2.29
C THR A 41 5.37 3.58 -3.06
N ILE A 42 5.33 3.50 -4.40
CA ILE A 42 6.54 3.37 -5.22
C ILE A 42 7.37 4.64 -5.20
N GLN A 43 6.72 5.80 -5.23
CA GLN A 43 7.42 7.08 -5.20
C GLN A 43 8.15 7.25 -3.86
N ASN A 44 7.45 7.01 -2.75
CA ASN A 44 8.03 7.11 -1.40
C ASN A 44 9.16 6.08 -1.23
N PHE A 45 8.94 4.83 -1.64
CA PHE A 45 9.97 3.79 -1.60
C PHE A 45 11.25 4.19 -2.33
N LEU A 46 11.14 4.71 -3.56
CA LEU A 46 12.33 5.10 -4.34
C LEU A 46 13.03 6.31 -3.75
N GLN A 47 12.28 7.26 -3.16
CA GLN A 47 12.85 8.40 -2.47
C GLN A 47 13.63 7.95 -1.22
N ASP A 48 12.99 7.18 -0.35
CA ASP A 48 13.59 6.63 0.87
C ASP A 48 14.83 5.78 0.56
N ALA A 49 14.77 4.99 -0.52
CA ALA A 49 15.88 4.17 -0.96
C ALA A 49 17.08 4.99 -1.46
N VAL A 50 16.85 6.13 -2.13
CA VAL A 50 17.92 7.07 -2.54
C VAL A 50 18.49 7.81 -1.34
N ASP A 51 17.65 8.15 -0.36
CA ASP A 51 18.07 8.82 0.86
C ASP A 51 18.75 7.87 1.86
N GLY A 52 18.72 6.55 1.57
CA GLY A 52 19.28 5.53 2.43
C GLY A 52 18.59 5.47 3.79
N VAL A 53 17.28 5.69 3.82
CA VAL A 53 16.45 5.66 5.02
C VAL A 53 15.30 4.68 4.85
N LEU A 54 14.79 4.18 5.97
CA LEU A 54 13.53 3.44 6.01
C LEU A 54 12.38 4.41 6.31
N LEU A 55 11.14 3.98 6.06
CA LEU A 55 9.94 4.76 6.37
C LEU A 55 9.90 5.20 7.85
N THR A 56 10.46 4.39 8.75
CA THR A 56 10.55 4.69 10.18
C THR A 56 11.63 5.72 10.54
N GLY A 57 12.41 6.19 9.57
CA GLY A 57 13.59 7.03 9.77
C GLY A 57 14.82 6.26 10.25
N ASN A 58 14.73 4.93 10.39
CA ASN A 58 15.88 4.09 10.72
C ASN A 58 16.79 3.90 9.52
N ASN A 59 18.06 3.58 9.78
CA ASN A 59 18.99 3.22 8.72
C ASN A 59 18.68 1.80 8.22
N PRO A 60 18.45 1.61 6.92
CA PRO A 60 18.38 0.29 6.33
C PRO A 60 19.71 -0.42 6.55
N ARG A 61 19.68 -1.76 6.61
CA ARG A 61 20.92 -2.56 6.55
C ARG A 61 21.67 -2.34 5.23
N ASN A 62 20.94 -1.87 4.22
CA ASN A 62 21.39 -1.70 2.86
C ASN A 62 21.91 -0.28 2.65
N LEU A 63 22.82 -0.11 1.69
CA LEU A 63 23.27 1.23 1.29
C LEU A 63 22.20 1.91 0.44
N GLU A 64 22.24 3.25 0.42
CA GLU A 64 21.44 4.06 -0.49
C GLU A 64 21.54 3.60 -1.95
N LEU A 65 20.41 3.69 -2.68
CA LEU A 65 20.39 3.48 -4.11
C LEU A 65 21.06 4.66 -4.82
N PRO A 66 21.92 4.40 -5.82
CA PRO A 66 22.48 5.47 -6.65
C PRO A 66 21.36 6.28 -7.32
N SER A 67 21.44 7.61 -7.27
CA SER A 67 20.42 8.48 -7.87
C SER A 67 20.31 8.28 -9.38
N ASP A 68 21.43 8.02 -10.05
CA ASP A 68 21.47 7.72 -11.49
C ASP A 68 20.73 6.42 -11.83
N TYR A 69 20.82 5.40 -10.96
CA TYR A 69 20.00 4.19 -11.10
C TYR A 69 18.51 4.54 -11.09
N VAL A 70 18.03 5.30 -10.09
CA VAL A 70 16.61 5.67 -9.99
C VAL A 70 16.15 6.51 -11.18
N GLU A 71 16.98 7.45 -11.66
CA GLU A 71 16.71 8.19 -12.90
C GLU A 71 16.57 7.27 -14.11
N THR A 72 17.40 6.22 -14.20
CA THR A 72 17.36 5.27 -15.33
C THR A 72 16.13 4.37 -15.34
N LEU A 73 15.43 4.19 -14.21
CA LEU A 73 14.18 3.41 -14.15
C LEU A 73 13.07 4.00 -15.03
N ASN A 74 13.16 5.28 -15.39
CA ASN A 74 12.23 5.92 -16.32
C ASN A 74 12.73 5.95 -17.79
N THR A 75 13.83 5.25 -18.10
CA THR A 75 14.43 5.18 -19.44
C THR A 75 14.24 3.80 -20.07
N GLN A 76 14.56 3.65 -21.36
CA GLN A 76 14.50 2.36 -22.06
C GLN A 76 15.71 1.46 -21.76
N MET A 77 15.97 1.19 -20.48
CA MET A 77 17.16 0.43 -20.08
C MET A 77 17.06 -1.07 -20.40
N LEU A 78 15.86 -1.66 -20.37
CA LEU A 78 15.69 -3.10 -20.56
C LEU A 78 15.87 -3.52 -22.02
N ILE A 79 16.83 -4.40 -22.31
CA ILE A 79 17.21 -4.75 -23.68
C ILE A 79 16.16 -5.69 -24.32
N GLN A 80 15.79 -6.76 -23.62
CA GLN A 80 14.81 -7.76 -24.08
C GLN A 80 13.97 -8.29 -22.90
N PRO A 81 13.19 -7.42 -22.24
CA PRO A 81 12.45 -7.86 -21.07
C PRO A 81 11.31 -8.82 -21.47
N PRO A 82 10.96 -9.79 -20.61
CA PRO A 82 9.77 -10.61 -20.81
C PRO A 82 8.50 -9.73 -20.79
N PRO A 83 7.35 -10.26 -21.27
CA PRO A 83 6.06 -9.62 -21.02
C PRO A 83 5.86 -9.36 -19.52
N VAL A 84 5.25 -8.22 -19.17
CA VAL A 84 4.88 -7.93 -17.77
C VAL A 84 3.79 -8.90 -17.35
N ALA A 85 3.93 -9.49 -16.17
CA ALA A 85 2.90 -10.34 -15.58
C ALA A 85 1.61 -9.54 -15.35
N GLY A 86 0.44 -10.16 -15.55
CA GLY A 86 -0.86 -9.45 -15.54
C GLY A 86 -1.25 -8.82 -16.89
N GLY A 87 -0.34 -8.83 -17.87
CA GLY A 87 -0.64 -8.43 -19.25
C GLY A 87 -0.44 -6.94 -19.53
N GLY A 88 -0.16 -6.60 -20.79
CA GLY A 88 0.16 -5.23 -21.18
C GLY A 88 0.98 -5.16 -22.46
N ARG A 89 1.28 -3.93 -22.91
CA ARG A 89 2.27 -3.75 -23.99
C ARG A 89 3.65 -4.04 -23.42
N VAL A 90 4.45 -4.81 -24.14
CA VAL A 90 5.88 -4.95 -23.83
C VAL A 90 6.50 -3.55 -23.80
N THR A 91 7.08 -3.19 -22.68
CA THR A 91 7.79 -1.94 -22.50
C THR A 91 9.15 -2.21 -21.89
N ARG A 92 10.12 -1.38 -22.28
CA ARG A 92 11.51 -1.43 -21.85
C ARG A 92 11.82 -0.47 -20.69
N VAL A 93 10.79 0.20 -20.18
CA VAL A 93 10.88 1.21 -19.13
C VAL A 93 10.43 0.60 -17.81
N PRO A 94 11.33 0.33 -16.85
CA PRO A 94 10.99 -0.32 -15.58
C PRO A 94 9.82 0.31 -14.82
N LEU A 95 9.80 1.63 -14.61
CA LEU A 95 8.70 2.28 -13.89
C LEU A 95 7.35 2.00 -14.55
N ARG A 96 7.29 2.01 -15.89
CA ARG A 96 6.05 1.68 -16.59
C ARG A 96 5.62 0.23 -16.38
N ARG A 97 6.58 -0.69 -16.21
CA ARG A 97 6.28 -2.10 -15.92
C ARG A 97 5.76 -2.25 -14.50
N ILE A 98 6.37 -1.56 -13.53
CA ILE A 98 5.90 -1.48 -12.14
C ILE A 98 4.45 -0.95 -12.08
N MET A 99 4.14 0.13 -12.81
CA MET A 99 2.77 0.65 -12.87
C MET A 99 1.78 -0.36 -13.48
N ILE A 100 2.19 -1.14 -14.50
CA ILE A 100 1.34 -2.21 -15.06
C ILE A 100 1.14 -3.33 -14.03
N ALA A 101 2.18 -3.67 -13.26
CA ALA A 101 2.16 -4.70 -12.22
C ALA A 101 1.23 -4.33 -11.05
N LEU A 102 1.25 -3.08 -10.59
CA LEU A 102 0.35 -2.56 -9.55
C LEU A 102 -1.12 -2.54 -9.97
N GLY A 103 -1.35 -2.45 -11.27
CA GLY A 103 -2.67 -2.57 -11.84
C GLY A 103 -2.85 -1.67 -13.06
N SER A 104 -3.64 -2.14 -14.00
CA SER A 104 -4.02 -1.34 -15.16
C SER A 104 -5.39 -1.75 -15.65
N GLY A 105 -5.98 -0.97 -16.57
CA GLY A 105 -7.22 -1.40 -17.22
C GLY A 105 -7.14 -2.75 -17.94
N ARG A 106 -5.94 -3.31 -18.13
CA ARG A 106 -5.70 -4.66 -18.69
C ARG A 106 -5.21 -5.68 -17.66
N ASN A 107 -4.72 -5.22 -16.51
CA ASN A 107 -4.29 -6.02 -15.37
C ASN A 107 -5.14 -5.61 -14.16
N ASN A 108 -6.38 -6.08 -14.11
CA ASN A 108 -7.37 -5.73 -13.08
C ASN A 108 -7.69 -6.91 -12.16
N GLN A 109 -6.93 -8.00 -12.26
CA GLN A 109 -7.18 -9.24 -11.51
C GLN A 109 -7.02 -9.03 -10.00
N ASP A 110 -6.18 -8.07 -9.61
CA ASP A 110 -5.91 -7.72 -8.22
C ASP A 110 -6.75 -6.54 -7.73
N PHE A 111 -7.53 -5.89 -8.59
CA PHE A 111 -8.43 -4.83 -8.15
C PHE A 111 -9.60 -5.37 -7.34
N VAL A 112 -9.93 -4.62 -6.30
CA VAL A 112 -11.17 -4.75 -5.55
C VAL A 112 -11.90 -3.42 -5.59
N VAL A 113 -13.14 -3.43 -5.11
CA VAL A 113 -13.91 -2.21 -4.94
C VAL A 113 -13.96 -1.94 -3.44
N LEU A 114 -13.70 -0.72 -3.02
CA LEU A 114 -13.68 -0.32 -1.61
C LEU A 114 -14.53 0.93 -1.45
N LEU A 115 -15.23 1.04 -0.31
CA LEU A 115 -15.93 2.26 0.08
C LEU A 115 -15.00 3.47 -0.06
N SER A 116 -15.40 4.52 -0.77
CA SER A 116 -14.55 5.67 -1.09
C SER A 116 -13.93 6.32 0.15
N ALA A 117 -14.64 6.33 1.28
CA ALA A 117 -14.11 6.80 2.55
C ALA A 117 -12.93 5.94 3.06
N LEU A 118 -13.09 4.61 3.07
CA LEU A 118 -12.03 3.67 3.48
C LEU A 118 -10.85 3.69 2.50
N ASN A 119 -11.14 3.84 1.20
CA ASN A 119 -10.14 4.02 0.15
C ASN A 119 -9.25 5.25 0.42
N GLY A 120 -9.87 6.38 0.78
CA GLY A 120 -9.16 7.59 1.17
C GLY A 120 -8.29 7.41 2.42
N VAL A 121 -8.75 6.64 3.41
CA VAL A 121 -7.97 6.31 4.62
C VAL A 121 -6.79 5.39 4.27
N ASN A 122 -7.00 4.35 3.46
CA ASN A 122 -5.93 3.46 3.00
C ASN A 122 -4.81 4.27 2.32
N SER A 123 -5.17 5.14 1.37
CA SER A 123 -4.22 5.98 0.65
C SER A 123 -3.38 6.90 1.56
N ARG A 124 -3.95 7.38 2.68
CA ARG A 124 -3.21 8.19 3.67
C ARG A 124 -2.26 7.34 4.50
N ILE A 125 -2.69 6.15 4.92
CA ILE A 125 -1.84 5.21 5.67
C ILE A 125 -0.60 4.85 4.83
N TRP A 126 -0.77 4.53 3.55
CA TRP A 126 0.36 4.24 2.64
C TRP A 126 1.32 5.42 2.44
N ARG A 127 0.86 6.65 2.64
CA ARG A 127 1.68 7.87 2.56
C ARG A 127 2.29 8.26 3.91
N SER A 128 2.00 7.54 4.98
CA SER A 128 2.33 7.94 6.35
C SER A 128 1.85 9.36 6.67
N GLU A 129 0.70 9.76 6.11
CA GLU A 129 0.10 11.06 6.40
C GLU A 129 -0.60 11.01 7.77
N GLU A 130 -0.35 12.03 8.60
CA GLU A 130 -1.01 12.16 9.89
C GLU A 130 -2.54 12.24 9.72
N TYR A 131 -3.25 11.43 10.50
CA TYR A 131 -4.71 11.39 10.49
C TYR A 131 -5.25 12.10 11.73
N HIS A 132 -5.27 13.43 11.68
CA HIS A 132 -5.84 14.23 12.76
C HIS A 132 -6.77 15.29 12.17
N ALA A 133 -8.03 15.28 12.60
CA ALA A 133 -8.77 16.53 12.73
C ALA A 133 -8.04 17.39 13.77
N ASP A 134 -8.22 18.71 13.76
CA ASP A 134 -7.69 19.59 14.80
C ASP A 134 -8.26 19.11 16.16
N MET A 135 -7.49 18.28 16.87
CA MET A 135 -7.99 17.62 18.09
C MET A 135 -8.24 18.64 19.18
N GLU A 136 -7.54 19.78 19.13
CA GLU A 136 -7.79 20.93 20.01
C GLU A 136 -9.23 21.45 19.84
N ASP A 137 -9.69 21.63 18.60
CA ASP A 137 -11.07 22.07 18.32
C ASP A 137 -12.10 21.03 18.78
N LEU A 138 -11.84 19.74 18.56
CA LEU A 138 -12.76 18.67 18.98
C LEU A 138 -12.85 18.52 20.51
N ILE A 139 -11.75 18.75 21.22
CA ILE A 139 -11.71 18.78 22.69
C ILE A 139 -12.49 19.99 23.20
N ASP A 140 -12.30 21.16 22.59
CA ASP A 140 -12.98 22.39 22.98
C ASP A 140 -14.49 22.33 22.71
N GLU A 141 -14.91 21.59 21.68
CA GLU A 141 -16.31 21.36 21.32
C GLU A 141 -16.98 20.19 22.06
N ASP A 142 -16.21 19.40 22.84
CA ASP A 142 -16.65 18.14 23.46
C ASP A 142 -17.25 17.14 22.44
N ASP A 143 -16.79 17.20 21.18
CA ASP A 143 -17.23 16.32 20.10
C ASP A 143 -16.19 15.20 19.84
N TYR A 144 -16.37 14.10 20.55
CA TYR A 144 -15.52 12.91 20.42
C TYR A 144 -15.86 12.04 19.20
N LYS A 145 -16.97 12.29 18.48
CA LYS A 145 -17.42 11.39 17.41
C LYS A 145 -16.46 11.35 16.21
N PRO A 146 -15.90 12.47 15.72
CA PRO A 146 -14.95 12.43 14.61
C PRO A 146 -13.70 11.63 14.97
N ALA A 147 -13.23 11.70 16.21
CA ALA A 147 -12.10 10.90 16.68
C ALA A 147 -12.42 9.39 16.68
N LEU A 148 -13.60 8.99 17.15
CA LEU A 148 -14.01 7.58 17.10
C LEU A 148 -14.18 7.07 15.65
N GLN A 149 -14.75 7.88 14.76
CA GLN A 149 -14.87 7.55 13.34
C GLN A 149 -13.50 7.39 12.68
N SER A 150 -12.55 8.24 13.05
CA SER A 150 -11.15 8.18 12.61
C SER A 150 -10.50 6.85 12.97
N ILE A 151 -10.58 6.47 14.26
CA ILE A 151 -10.05 5.22 14.78
C ILE A 151 -10.72 4.03 14.08
N ARG A 152 -12.05 4.04 13.98
CA ARG A 152 -12.83 3.02 13.27
C ARG A 152 -12.34 2.81 11.85
N SER A 153 -12.23 3.89 11.06
CA SER A 153 -11.79 3.78 9.66
C SER A 153 -10.39 3.18 9.53
N ILE A 154 -9.46 3.54 10.42
CA ILE A 154 -8.10 2.97 10.41
C ILE A 154 -8.16 1.47 10.71
N ILE A 155 -8.88 1.05 11.77
CA ILE A 155 -9.00 -0.38 12.11
C ILE A 155 -9.67 -1.16 10.96
N SER A 156 -10.73 -0.61 10.37
CA SER A 156 -11.43 -1.25 9.26
C SER A 156 -10.55 -1.40 8.02
N VAL A 157 -9.66 -0.44 7.71
CA VAL A 157 -8.67 -0.61 6.64
C VAL A 157 -7.69 -1.75 6.98
N ILE A 158 -7.24 -1.86 8.23
CA ILE A 158 -6.37 -2.97 8.67
C ILE A 158 -7.10 -4.32 8.50
N HIS A 159 -8.36 -4.42 8.93
CA HIS A 159 -9.18 -5.64 8.75
C HIS A 159 -9.35 -5.96 7.26
N TYR A 160 -9.59 -4.95 6.43
CA TYR A 160 -9.67 -5.09 4.98
C TYR A 160 -8.36 -5.61 4.35
N LEU A 161 -7.21 -5.04 4.71
CA LEU A 161 -5.91 -5.49 4.19
C LEU A 161 -5.56 -6.93 4.64
N ASN A 162 -6.07 -7.34 5.80
CA ASN A 162 -5.93 -8.70 6.35
C ASN A 162 -7.01 -9.68 5.89
N ASP A 163 -8.04 -9.24 5.15
CA ASP A 163 -9.07 -10.14 4.63
C ASP A 163 -8.44 -11.19 3.72
N ARG A 164 -8.80 -12.46 3.92
CA ARG A 164 -8.27 -13.63 3.18
C ARG A 164 -8.38 -13.53 1.65
N ARG A 165 -9.23 -12.64 1.13
CA ARG A 165 -9.43 -12.40 -0.32
C ARG A 165 -8.57 -11.23 -0.83
N VAL A 166 -8.19 -10.31 0.06
CA VAL A 166 -7.43 -9.08 -0.24
C VAL A 166 -5.95 -9.32 0.00
N HIS A 167 -5.57 -9.87 1.16
CA HIS A 167 -4.18 -10.08 1.54
C HIS A 167 -3.36 -10.85 0.48
N PRO A 168 -3.85 -11.98 -0.10
CA PRO A 168 -3.10 -12.68 -1.14
C PRO A 168 -2.88 -11.84 -2.42
N ARG A 169 -3.81 -10.93 -2.74
CA ARG A 169 -3.69 -10.03 -3.90
C ARG A 169 -2.70 -8.91 -3.63
N MET A 170 -2.67 -8.37 -2.41
CA MET A 170 -1.64 -7.43 -1.97
C MET A 170 -0.25 -8.04 -2.13
N VAL A 171 -0.06 -9.25 -1.57
CA VAL A 171 1.20 -10.01 -1.67
C VAL A 171 1.56 -10.30 -3.12
N HIS A 172 0.57 -10.67 -3.94
CA HIS A 172 0.79 -10.90 -5.36
C HIS A 172 1.28 -9.62 -6.07
N ALA A 173 0.60 -8.49 -5.91
CA ALA A 173 0.98 -7.20 -6.50
C ALA A 173 2.39 -6.76 -6.07
N ALA A 174 2.70 -6.86 -4.76
CA ALA A 174 4.03 -6.55 -4.23
C ALA A 174 5.12 -7.44 -4.85
N ASN A 175 4.86 -8.74 -5.00
CA ASN A 175 5.80 -9.66 -5.65
C ASN A 175 6.00 -9.36 -7.16
N LEU A 176 4.96 -8.88 -7.84
CA LEU A 176 5.09 -8.44 -9.23
C LEU A 176 5.97 -7.20 -9.34
N VAL A 177 5.74 -6.18 -8.51
CA VAL A 177 6.60 -4.98 -8.43
C VAL A 177 8.05 -5.37 -8.17
N ARG A 178 8.26 -6.24 -7.18
CA ARG A 178 9.59 -6.73 -6.83
C ARG A 178 10.28 -7.44 -8.00
N SER A 179 9.55 -8.27 -8.75
CA SER A 179 10.08 -8.94 -9.93
C SER A 179 10.51 -7.95 -11.02
N GLU A 180 9.73 -6.88 -11.23
CA GLU A 180 10.07 -5.84 -12.20
C GLU A 180 11.27 -4.99 -11.78
N LEU A 181 11.41 -4.70 -10.49
CA LEU A 181 12.60 -4.06 -9.92
C LEU A 181 13.85 -4.94 -10.06
N ALA A 182 13.74 -6.25 -9.81
CA ALA A 182 14.84 -7.20 -9.98
C ALA A 182 15.33 -7.29 -11.45
N LEU A 183 14.40 -7.21 -12.42
CA LEU A 183 14.76 -7.13 -13.84
C LEU A 183 15.55 -5.85 -14.18
N ALA A 184 15.15 -4.71 -13.60
CA ALA A 184 15.85 -3.45 -13.80
C ALA A 184 17.26 -3.48 -13.20
N ASP A 185 17.40 -4.01 -11.99
CA ASP A 185 18.68 -4.17 -11.33
C ASP A 185 19.62 -5.08 -12.14
N GLN A 186 19.12 -6.23 -12.62
CA GLN A 186 19.89 -7.15 -13.46
C GLN A 186 20.47 -6.47 -14.70
N GLU A 187 19.67 -5.66 -15.38
CA GLU A 187 20.10 -4.92 -16.57
C GLU A 187 21.08 -3.80 -16.24
N TRP A 188 20.85 -3.07 -15.15
CA TRP A 188 21.77 -2.02 -14.68
C TRP A 188 23.18 -2.56 -14.43
N MET A 189 23.27 -3.68 -13.72
CA MET A 189 24.55 -4.36 -13.45
C MET A 189 25.24 -4.85 -14.74
N SER A 190 24.46 -5.23 -15.75
CA SER A 190 24.97 -5.72 -17.03
C SER A 190 25.72 -4.63 -17.82
N VAL A 191 25.22 -3.38 -17.75
CA VAL A 191 25.73 -2.24 -18.52
C VAL A 191 26.86 -1.52 -17.79
N ALA A 192 26.73 -1.34 -16.48
CA ALA A 192 27.58 -0.43 -15.72
C ALA A 192 28.88 -1.07 -15.21
N GLY A 193 29.02 -2.41 -15.24
CA GLY A 193 30.13 -3.11 -14.58
C GLY A 193 30.22 -2.80 -13.07
N TYR A 194 29.13 -2.29 -12.49
CA TYR A 194 29.02 -1.81 -11.11
C TYR A 194 28.76 -2.97 -10.13
N ASN A 195 29.31 -2.82 -8.92
CA ASN A 195 29.23 -3.74 -7.78
C ASN A 195 27.78 -3.80 -7.23
N PRO A 196 27.25 -4.98 -6.80
CA PRO A 196 25.81 -5.34 -6.86
C PRO A 196 24.98 -4.86 -5.65
N ARG A 197 25.17 -3.62 -5.19
CA ARG A 197 24.59 -3.15 -3.91
C ARG A 197 23.09 -2.76 -3.98
N GLY A 198 22.48 -2.76 -5.16
CA GLY A 198 21.04 -2.53 -5.35
C GLY A 198 20.15 -3.76 -5.09
N GLN A 199 20.75 -4.96 -5.12
CA GLN A 199 20.02 -6.23 -5.00
C GLN A 199 19.29 -6.40 -3.66
N ASP A 200 19.70 -5.73 -2.59
CA ASP A 200 19.14 -5.97 -1.25
C ASP A 200 17.87 -5.15 -0.98
N TRP A 201 17.61 -4.07 -1.74
CA TRP A 201 16.32 -3.37 -1.68
C TRP A 201 15.19 -4.14 -2.37
N THR A 202 15.55 -4.97 -3.36
CA THR A 202 14.62 -5.62 -4.29
C THR A 202 14.69 -7.15 -4.24
N GLY A 203 15.62 -7.70 -3.46
CA GLY A 203 15.94 -9.12 -3.29
C GLY A 203 15.27 -9.76 -2.07
N ASN A 204 15.70 -10.97 -1.69
CA ASN A 204 15.04 -11.81 -0.67
C ASN A 204 14.90 -11.15 0.71
N ASP A 205 15.72 -10.14 0.99
CA ASP A 205 15.70 -9.33 2.20
C ASP A 205 15.05 -7.96 1.95
N ALA A 206 13.90 -7.91 1.25
CA ALA A 206 13.15 -6.69 0.96
C ALA A 206 12.65 -6.02 2.26
N ALA A 207 13.59 -5.38 2.96
CA ALA A 207 13.42 -4.81 4.29
C ALA A 207 12.30 -3.79 4.28
N TYR A 208 12.16 -3.02 3.19
CA TYR A 208 11.09 -2.02 3.06
C TYR A 208 9.70 -2.64 2.94
N ALA A 209 9.51 -3.68 2.12
CA ALA A 209 8.22 -4.34 2.00
C ALA A 209 7.84 -5.07 3.30
N ASN A 210 8.81 -5.74 3.92
CA ASN A 210 8.63 -6.35 5.23
C ASN A 210 8.44 -5.31 6.33
N GLU A 211 9.02 -4.12 6.25
CA GLU A 211 8.87 -3.08 7.27
C GLU A 211 7.57 -2.31 7.10
N VAL A 212 7.10 -2.12 5.88
CA VAL A 212 5.75 -1.62 5.63
C VAL A 212 4.74 -2.65 6.16
N LEU A 213 4.88 -3.94 5.82
CA LEU A 213 4.05 -5.01 6.36
C LEU A 213 4.17 -5.13 7.90
N ASP A 214 5.36 -5.07 8.48
CA ASP A 214 5.60 -5.07 9.92
C ASP A 214 5.03 -3.81 10.57
N SER A 215 5.06 -2.66 9.90
CA SER A 215 4.46 -1.41 10.41
C SER A 215 2.94 -1.55 10.41
N TYR A 216 2.36 -2.20 9.39
CA TYR A 216 0.95 -2.58 9.38
C TYR A 216 0.62 -3.60 10.48
N GLU A 217 1.44 -4.63 10.69
CA GLU A 217 1.27 -5.63 11.74
C GLU A 217 1.44 -5.04 13.14
N ARG A 218 2.37 -4.09 13.33
CA ARG A 218 2.55 -3.35 14.59
C ARG A 218 1.40 -2.39 14.83
N LEU A 219 0.97 -1.63 13.82
CA LEU A 219 -0.25 -0.80 13.94
C LEU A 219 -1.46 -1.67 14.30
N ALA A 220 -1.61 -2.83 13.67
CA ALA A 220 -2.67 -3.78 14.01
C ALA A 220 -2.54 -4.34 15.43
N SER A 221 -1.32 -4.66 15.88
CA SER A 221 -1.04 -5.22 17.22
C SER A 221 -1.12 -4.18 18.34
N ASP A 222 -0.71 -2.93 18.09
CA ASP A 222 -0.81 -1.83 19.04
C ASP A 222 -2.26 -1.33 19.15
N MET A 223 -3.05 -1.52 18.08
CA MET A 223 -4.48 -1.25 18.05
C MET A 223 -5.34 -2.43 18.52
N ASP A 224 -4.74 -3.59 18.82
CA ASP A 224 -5.32 -4.65 19.67
C ASP A 224 -5.33 -4.16 21.13
N ILE A 225 -5.94 -2.98 21.33
CA ILE A 225 -6.30 -2.44 22.63
C ILE A 225 -7.20 -3.48 23.25
N ASP A 226 -6.74 -4.03 24.37
CA ASP A 226 -7.45 -4.99 25.21
C ASP A 226 -8.80 -4.41 25.66
N LEU A 227 -9.83 -4.54 24.82
CA LEU A 227 -11.19 -4.11 25.10
C LEU A 227 -11.81 -4.94 26.25
N GLN A 228 -11.15 -5.99 26.72
CA GLN A 228 -11.57 -6.71 27.93
C GLN A 228 -11.41 -5.85 29.20
N GLY A 229 -10.65 -4.76 29.15
CA GLY A 229 -10.54 -3.79 30.23
C GLY A 229 -11.75 -2.85 30.40
N LEU A 230 -12.65 -2.77 29.42
CA LEU A 230 -13.81 -1.87 29.44
C LEU A 230 -15.14 -2.54 29.85
N GLU A 231 -15.17 -3.87 30.01
CA GLU A 231 -16.38 -4.60 30.47
C GLU A 231 -16.50 -4.68 32.01
N GLY A 232 -15.59 -4.04 32.75
CA GLY A 232 -15.47 -4.21 34.20
C GLY A 232 -15.68 -2.95 35.03
N ASN A 233 -16.69 -2.11 34.75
CA ASN A 233 -17.26 -1.15 35.71
C ASN A 233 -18.58 -0.55 35.17
N GLY A 234 -19.68 -1.27 35.38
CA GLY A 234 -21.05 -0.83 35.17
C GLY A 234 -22.02 -1.59 36.06
#